data_AF-A0A534W4B0-F1
#
_entry.id   AF-A0A534W4B0-F1
#
_cell.length_a   1.000
_cell.length_b   1.000
_cell.length_c   1.000
_cell.angle_alpha   90.00
_cell.angle_beta   90.00
_cell.angle_gamma   90.00
#
_symmetry.space_group_name_H-M   'P 1'
#
loop_
_entity.id
_entity.type
_entity.pdbx_description
1 polymer ?
#
loop_
_entity_poly.entity_id
_entity_poly.type
_entity_poly.pdbx_seq_one_letter_code
_entity_poly.pdbx_strand_id
1 'polypeptide(L)'
;MIRYRLTLRIGVLLALAFATAGRADVAAAKRWIDKEFQPSTLSKDQQLKEMEWFINAAKPYRGMEINVLSETIPTHEYESKVLAKAFEEITGIKVNHQVLGEGEVVQAVQTQMQTNRNLYDGYINDSDLIGTHSRLQSAVNLTDWMAGEGKDVTLPTLDVNDFIGKSFTTGPDGKLWQLPDQQFANLYWFRYDWFKRPELKKAFKERYGYELGVPLDWSAYEDIAEFFTVHVKNIDGVRVYGHMDYGKRAPDLGWRMTDAWLSMAGASSKG
;
A
#
# COMPACT_ATOMS: atom_id res chain seq x y z
N MET A 1 18.79 -67.59 -22.54
CA MET A 1 18.04 -66.74 -21.60
C MET A 1 18.81 -65.43 -21.42
N ILE A 2 18.33 -64.36 -22.06
CA ILE A 2 18.99 -63.06 -22.19
C ILE A 2 18.64 -62.21 -20.95
N ARG A 3 19.66 -61.71 -20.24
CA ARG A 3 19.52 -60.83 -19.08
C ARG A 3 19.61 -59.35 -19.48
N TYR A 4 18.60 -58.61 -19.04
CA TYR A 4 18.42 -57.16 -18.91
C TYR A 4 19.65 -56.24 -19.04
N ARG A 5 19.54 -55.26 -19.93
CA ARG A 5 20.17 -53.93 -19.81
C ARG A 5 19.17 -52.86 -20.26
N LEU A 6 18.43 -52.30 -19.31
CA LEU A 6 17.63 -51.09 -19.52
C LEU A 6 17.77 -50.20 -18.30
N THR A 7 18.85 -49.43 -18.23
CA THR A 7 18.98 -48.31 -17.31
C THR A 7 19.91 -47.29 -17.93
N LEU A 8 19.61 -46.01 -17.68
CA LEU A 8 20.40 -44.81 -17.97
C LEU A 8 20.11 -44.04 -19.29
N ARG A 9 18.90 -43.49 -19.43
CA ARG A 9 18.62 -42.35 -20.35
C ARG A 9 17.59 -41.32 -19.82
N ILE A 10 17.45 -41.16 -18.49
CA ILE A 10 16.49 -40.19 -17.91
C ILE A 10 17.18 -38.97 -17.25
N GLY A 11 18.48 -39.04 -16.93
CA GLY A 11 19.18 -37.95 -16.21
C GLY A 11 19.53 -36.69 -17.02
N VAL A 12 19.61 -36.78 -18.36
CA VAL A 12 20.10 -35.65 -19.19
C VAL A 12 18.97 -34.71 -19.65
N LEU A 13 17.74 -35.21 -19.76
CA LEU A 13 16.58 -34.41 -20.19
C LEU A 13 16.08 -33.43 -19.12
N LEU A 14 16.12 -33.81 -17.83
CA LEU A 14 15.78 -32.89 -16.74
C LEU A 14 16.80 -31.73 -16.63
N ALA A 15 18.10 -32.03 -16.69
CA ALA A 15 19.15 -31.01 -16.59
C ALA A 15 19.09 -29.98 -17.74
N LEU A 16 18.73 -30.41 -18.96
CA LEU A 16 18.52 -29.50 -20.09
C LEU A 16 17.28 -28.62 -19.90
N ALA A 17 16.18 -29.15 -19.38
CA ALA A 17 14.96 -28.37 -19.11
C ALA A 17 15.17 -27.29 -18.02
N PHE A 18 15.93 -27.62 -16.97
CA PHE A 18 16.28 -26.64 -15.91
C PHE A 18 17.23 -25.54 -16.40
N ALA A 19 18.18 -25.87 -17.28
CA ALA A 19 19.09 -24.88 -17.87
C ALA A 19 18.38 -23.95 -18.87
N THR A 20 17.35 -24.42 -19.57
CA THR A 20 16.53 -23.59 -20.46
C THR A 20 15.58 -22.69 -19.70
N ALA A 21 15.00 -23.17 -18.59
CA ALA A 21 14.10 -22.38 -17.76
C ALA A 21 14.83 -21.16 -17.16
N GLY A 22 15.99 -21.36 -16.53
CA GLY A 22 16.78 -20.26 -15.98
C GLY A 22 17.22 -19.20 -16.99
N ARG A 23 17.36 -19.55 -18.28
CA ARG A 23 17.63 -18.57 -19.35
C ARG A 23 16.39 -17.79 -19.78
N ALA A 24 15.22 -18.41 -19.78
CA ALA A 24 13.96 -17.76 -20.11
C ALA A 24 13.56 -16.73 -19.03
N ASP A 25 13.76 -17.08 -17.76
CA ASP A 25 13.43 -16.23 -16.62
C ASP A 25 14.31 -14.96 -16.61
N VAL A 26 15.61 -15.09 -16.90
CA VAL A 26 16.52 -13.93 -17.03
C VAL A 26 16.14 -13.05 -18.22
N ALA A 27 15.66 -13.63 -19.33
CA ALA A 27 15.17 -12.86 -20.47
C ALA A 27 13.88 -12.11 -20.14
N ALA A 28 12.98 -12.72 -19.35
CA ALA A 28 11.79 -12.05 -18.82
C ALA A 28 12.16 -10.90 -17.90
N ALA A 29 13.07 -11.11 -16.94
CA ALA A 29 13.57 -10.09 -16.03
C ALA A 29 14.11 -8.87 -16.79
N LYS A 30 14.99 -9.07 -17.78
CA LYS A 30 15.53 -7.97 -18.60
C LYS A 30 14.44 -7.19 -19.33
N ARG A 31 13.45 -7.89 -19.89
CA ARG A 31 12.31 -7.25 -20.58
C ARG A 31 11.50 -6.37 -19.63
N TRP A 32 11.23 -6.84 -18.40
CA TRP A 32 10.49 -6.07 -17.40
C TRP A 32 11.28 -4.86 -16.89
N ILE A 33 12.58 -5.04 -16.63
CA ILE A 33 13.50 -3.94 -16.27
C ILE A 33 13.50 -2.83 -17.31
N ASP A 34 13.51 -3.19 -18.60
CA ASP A 34 13.60 -2.20 -19.69
C ASP A 34 12.27 -1.50 -19.99
N LYS A 35 11.13 -2.12 -19.68
CA LYS A 35 9.80 -1.64 -20.11
C LYS A 35 8.94 -1.08 -18.98
N GLU A 36 9.03 -1.63 -17.77
CA GLU A 36 8.06 -1.38 -16.71
C GLU A 36 8.71 -0.89 -15.41
N PHE A 37 9.88 -1.41 -15.03
CA PHE A 37 10.50 -1.08 -13.73
C PHE A 37 11.30 0.23 -13.78
N GLN A 38 10.74 1.25 -14.43
CA GLN A 38 11.32 2.58 -14.59
C GLN A 38 10.29 3.67 -14.27
N PRO A 39 10.68 4.78 -13.60
CA PRO A 39 12.03 5.06 -13.10
C PRO A 39 12.39 4.20 -11.87
N SER A 40 13.69 4.01 -11.62
CA SER A 40 14.19 3.27 -10.45
C SER A 40 15.38 3.99 -9.83
N THR A 41 15.51 3.88 -8.51
CA THR A 41 16.70 4.31 -7.76
C THR A 41 17.89 3.36 -7.97
N LEU A 42 17.63 2.13 -8.44
CA LEU A 42 18.64 1.14 -8.78
C LEU A 42 19.08 1.29 -10.24
N SER A 43 20.39 1.19 -10.46
CA SER A 43 20.93 0.98 -11.81
C SER A 43 20.41 -0.31 -12.43
N LYS A 44 20.40 -0.42 -13.76
CA LYS A 44 19.96 -1.66 -14.46
C LYS A 44 20.72 -2.90 -14.00
N ASP A 45 22.02 -2.78 -13.71
CA ASP A 45 22.84 -3.89 -13.22
C ASP A 45 22.43 -4.33 -11.80
N GLN A 46 22.04 -3.38 -10.94
CA GLN A 46 21.49 -3.69 -9.62
C GLN A 46 20.11 -4.34 -9.73
N GLN A 47 19.23 -3.83 -10.58
CA GLN A 47 17.92 -4.44 -10.85
C GLN A 47 18.08 -5.87 -11.37
N LEU A 48 19.03 -6.11 -12.28
CA LEU A 48 19.28 -7.46 -12.80
C LEU A 48 19.75 -8.41 -11.70
N LYS A 49 20.66 -7.98 -10.82
CA LYS A 49 21.10 -8.78 -9.66
C LYS A 49 19.94 -9.10 -8.71
N GLU A 50 19.05 -8.14 -8.50
CA GLU A 50 17.86 -8.33 -7.68
C GLU A 50 16.89 -9.33 -8.32
N MET A 51 16.65 -9.23 -9.62
CA MET A 51 15.86 -10.23 -10.35
C MET A 51 16.50 -11.63 -10.35
N GLU A 52 17.83 -11.71 -10.48
CA GLU A 52 18.56 -12.97 -10.31
C GLU A 52 18.37 -13.56 -8.90
N TRP A 53 18.30 -12.72 -7.87
CA TRP A 53 17.96 -13.17 -6.53
C TRP A 53 16.54 -13.76 -6.47
N PHE A 54 15.53 -13.06 -7.01
CA PHE A 54 14.15 -13.57 -7.07
C PHE A 54 14.05 -14.91 -7.82
N ILE A 55 14.69 -15.03 -8.98
CA ILE A 55 14.74 -16.27 -9.79
C ILE A 55 15.31 -17.43 -8.98
N ASN A 56 16.36 -17.17 -8.18
CA ASN A 56 17.01 -18.19 -7.38
C ASN A 56 16.20 -18.57 -6.13
N ALA A 57 15.70 -17.59 -5.39
CA ALA A 57 14.87 -17.80 -4.20
C ALA A 57 13.56 -18.54 -4.53
N ALA A 58 12.99 -18.31 -5.71
CA ALA A 58 11.75 -18.94 -6.17
C ALA A 58 11.89 -20.41 -6.59
N LYS A 59 13.11 -20.95 -6.78
CA LYS A 59 13.32 -22.32 -7.29
C LYS A 59 12.52 -23.41 -6.56
N PRO A 60 12.43 -23.43 -5.22
CA PRO A 60 11.66 -24.44 -4.50
C PRO A 60 10.14 -24.30 -4.67
N TYR A 61 9.68 -23.12 -5.11
CA TYR A 61 8.27 -22.73 -5.12
C TYR A 61 7.70 -22.65 -6.54
N ARG A 62 8.44 -23.05 -7.58
CA ARG A 62 7.92 -23.01 -8.95
C ARG A 62 6.67 -23.85 -9.12
N GLY A 63 5.66 -23.28 -9.77
CA GLY A 63 4.33 -23.89 -9.92
C GLY A 63 3.43 -23.74 -8.69
N MET A 64 3.88 -23.04 -7.65
CA MET A 64 3.03 -22.62 -6.53
C MET A 64 2.04 -21.55 -7.02
N GLU A 65 0.83 -21.60 -6.46
CA GLU A 65 -0.16 -20.54 -6.61
C GLU A 65 -0.38 -19.86 -5.26
N ILE A 66 -0.42 -18.53 -5.26
CA ILE A 66 -0.70 -17.67 -4.10
C ILE A 66 -1.95 -16.86 -4.40
N ASN A 67 -2.91 -16.82 -3.48
CA ASN A 67 -4.14 -16.04 -3.62
C ASN A 67 -4.06 -14.79 -2.76
N VAL A 68 -4.21 -13.62 -3.38
CA VAL A 68 -4.14 -12.32 -2.72
C VAL A 68 -5.43 -11.55 -2.94
N LEU A 69 -5.92 -10.85 -1.92
CA LEU A 69 -7.09 -9.98 -2.01
C LEU A 69 -6.73 -8.53 -1.66
N SER A 70 -7.28 -7.59 -2.42
CA SER A 70 -7.09 -6.14 -2.21
C SER A 70 -8.32 -5.34 -2.62
N GLU A 71 -8.33 -4.06 -2.25
CA GLU A 71 -9.42 -3.14 -2.62
C GLU A 71 -9.32 -2.60 -4.06
N THR A 72 -10.41 -2.04 -4.58
CA THR A 72 -10.51 -1.57 -5.97
C THR A 72 -9.97 -0.16 -6.14
N ILE A 73 -8.66 -0.05 -6.27
CA ILE A 73 -7.95 1.20 -6.52
C ILE A 73 -6.91 1.05 -7.65
N PRO A 74 -6.48 2.14 -8.30
CA PRO A 74 -5.55 2.07 -9.43
C PRO A 74 -4.23 1.34 -9.14
N THR A 75 -3.69 1.48 -7.91
CA THR A 75 -2.46 0.81 -7.47
C THR A 75 -2.62 -0.71 -7.51
N HIS A 76 -3.68 -1.24 -6.89
CA HIS A 76 -3.93 -2.68 -6.86
C HIS A 76 -4.39 -3.25 -8.20
N GLU A 77 -5.04 -2.46 -9.04
CA GLU A 77 -5.26 -2.85 -10.43
C GLU A 77 -3.96 -3.04 -11.19
N TYR A 78 -2.98 -2.17 -10.98
CA TYR A 78 -1.65 -2.29 -11.58
C TYR A 78 -0.90 -3.51 -11.03
N GLU A 79 -0.91 -3.72 -9.72
CA GLU A 79 -0.32 -4.91 -9.09
C GLU A 79 -0.92 -6.20 -9.67
N SER A 80 -2.25 -6.31 -9.69
CA SER A 80 -2.97 -7.50 -10.14
C SER A 80 -2.76 -7.80 -11.63
N LYS A 81 -2.77 -6.77 -12.49
CA LYS A 81 -2.70 -6.95 -13.95
C LYS A 81 -1.26 -6.99 -14.48
N VAL A 82 -0.33 -6.30 -13.82
CA VAL A 82 1.04 -6.08 -14.31
C VAL A 82 2.06 -6.77 -13.41
N LEU A 83 2.12 -6.44 -12.12
CA LEU A 83 3.17 -6.98 -11.24
C LEU A 83 3.00 -8.47 -10.96
N ALA A 84 1.78 -8.97 -10.77
CA ALA A 84 1.52 -10.40 -10.59
C ALA A 84 1.99 -11.21 -11.81
N LYS A 85 1.74 -10.68 -13.03
CA LYS A 85 2.24 -11.27 -14.27
C LYS A 85 3.76 -11.22 -14.37
N ALA A 86 4.37 -10.09 -14.02
CA ALA A 86 5.82 -9.95 -14.03
C ALA A 86 6.48 -10.94 -13.06
N PHE A 87 5.91 -11.06 -11.87
CA PHE A 87 6.36 -12.00 -10.85
C PHE A 87 6.26 -13.44 -11.33
N GLU A 88 5.15 -13.85 -11.94
CA GLU A 88 4.99 -15.18 -12.52
C GLU A 88 6.01 -15.46 -13.63
N GLU A 89 6.19 -14.53 -14.57
CA GLU A 89 7.13 -14.70 -15.69
C GLU A 89 8.61 -14.76 -15.23
N ILE A 90 8.94 -14.16 -14.09
CA ILE A 90 10.31 -14.13 -13.54
C ILE A 90 10.55 -15.33 -12.61
N THR A 91 9.56 -15.69 -11.79
CA THR A 91 9.75 -16.65 -10.70
C THR A 91 9.15 -18.02 -10.99
N GLY A 92 8.15 -18.09 -11.88
CA GLY A 92 7.31 -19.27 -12.08
C GLY A 92 6.28 -19.50 -10.97
N ILE A 93 6.06 -18.52 -10.09
CA ILE A 93 5.02 -18.55 -9.03
C ILE A 93 3.84 -17.71 -9.51
N LYS A 94 2.64 -18.29 -9.49
CA LYS A 94 1.44 -17.60 -9.95
C LYS A 94 0.76 -16.88 -8.78
N VAL A 95 0.48 -15.60 -8.96
CA VAL A 95 -0.27 -14.81 -7.98
C VAL A 95 -1.67 -14.54 -8.54
N ASN A 96 -2.67 -15.19 -7.96
CA ASN A 96 -4.08 -14.91 -8.22
C ASN A 96 -4.49 -13.70 -7.37
N HIS A 97 -4.28 -12.50 -7.89
CA HIS A 97 -4.59 -11.25 -7.19
C HIS A 97 -6.01 -10.77 -7.52
N GLN A 98 -6.93 -10.98 -6.59
CA GLN A 98 -8.31 -10.53 -6.69
C GLN A 98 -8.47 -9.10 -6.16
N VAL A 99 -9.32 -8.32 -6.85
CA VAL A 99 -9.64 -6.94 -6.53
C VAL A 99 -11.15 -6.84 -6.27
N LEU A 100 -11.55 -6.45 -5.07
CA LEU A 100 -12.95 -6.29 -4.64
C LEU A 100 -13.15 -4.92 -3.98
N GLY A 101 -14.40 -4.60 -3.60
CA GLY A 101 -14.63 -3.42 -2.76
C GLY A 101 -14.01 -3.59 -1.39
N GLU A 102 -13.60 -2.47 -0.78
CA GLU A 102 -12.98 -2.39 0.54
C GLU A 102 -13.80 -3.13 1.62
N GLY A 103 -15.12 -2.97 1.61
CA GLY A 103 -16.02 -3.64 2.53
C GLY A 103 -15.96 -5.17 2.43
N GLU A 104 -15.83 -5.71 1.21
CA GLU A 104 -15.64 -7.14 0.98
C GLU A 104 -14.26 -7.62 1.45
N VAL A 105 -13.21 -6.80 1.31
CA VAL A 105 -11.86 -7.12 1.84
C VAL A 105 -11.93 -7.24 3.37
N VAL A 106 -12.51 -6.26 4.04
CA VAL A 106 -12.67 -6.26 5.51
C VAL A 106 -13.46 -7.48 5.97
N GLN A 107 -14.56 -7.82 5.28
CA GLN A 107 -15.36 -9.00 5.59
C GLN A 107 -14.57 -10.30 5.42
N ALA A 108 -13.75 -10.42 4.36
CA ALA A 108 -12.93 -11.60 4.11
C ALA A 108 -11.85 -11.77 5.20
N VAL A 109 -11.13 -10.70 5.56
CA VAL A 109 -10.15 -10.71 6.66
C VAL A 109 -10.80 -11.15 7.97
N GLN A 110 -11.93 -10.54 8.34
CA GLN A 110 -12.65 -10.90 9.56
C GLN A 110 -13.12 -12.35 9.56
N THR A 111 -13.61 -12.84 8.42
CA THR A 111 -14.06 -14.24 8.28
C THR A 111 -12.90 -15.22 8.44
N GLN A 112 -11.75 -14.96 7.81
CA GLN A 112 -10.55 -15.79 7.96
C GLN A 112 -10.08 -15.81 9.42
N MET A 113 -10.05 -14.65 10.09
CA MET A 113 -9.66 -14.55 11.50
C MET A 113 -10.62 -15.30 12.43
N GLN A 114 -11.93 -15.19 12.22
CA GLN A 114 -12.95 -15.84 13.07
C GLN A 114 -13.01 -17.35 12.86
N THR A 115 -12.85 -17.81 11.62
CA THR A 115 -12.98 -19.23 11.27
C THR A 115 -11.66 -19.98 11.32
N ASN A 116 -10.54 -19.26 11.36
CA ASN A 116 -9.19 -19.79 11.21
C ASN A 116 -9.01 -20.65 9.95
N ARG A 117 -9.79 -20.37 8.90
CA ARG A 117 -9.67 -21.02 7.59
C ARG A 117 -8.94 -20.08 6.65
N ASN A 118 -7.93 -20.60 5.95
CA ASN A 118 -7.26 -19.86 4.90
C ASN A 118 -8.23 -19.62 3.73
N LEU A 119 -8.61 -18.37 3.50
CA LEU A 119 -9.38 -17.91 2.35
C LEU A 119 -8.44 -17.28 1.31
N TYR A 120 -7.47 -16.48 1.77
CA TYR A 120 -6.41 -15.90 0.96
C TYR A 120 -5.09 -15.95 1.74
N ASP A 121 -4.01 -16.18 0.99
CA ASP A 121 -2.65 -16.28 1.49
C ASP A 121 -2.06 -14.91 1.84
N GLY A 122 -2.60 -13.84 1.24
CA GLY A 122 -2.25 -12.45 1.54
C GLY A 122 -3.42 -11.51 1.37
N TYR A 123 -3.43 -10.44 2.17
CA TYR A 123 -4.38 -9.34 2.06
C TYR A 123 -3.63 -8.02 1.98
N ILE A 124 -4.11 -7.13 1.13
CA ILE A 124 -3.78 -5.71 1.19
C ILE A 124 -4.96 -5.02 1.87
N ASN A 125 -4.78 -4.63 3.13
CA ASN A 125 -5.83 -4.06 3.99
C ASN A 125 -5.28 -2.89 4.79
N ASP A 126 -6.16 -2.01 5.24
CA ASP A 126 -5.77 -0.77 5.90
C ASP A 126 -4.99 -0.97 7.20
N SER A 127 -4.09 -0.02 7.46
CA SER A 127 -3.30 0.02 8.69
C SER A 127 -4.15 0.20 9.95
N ASP A 128 -5.42 0.57 9.84
CA ASP A 128 -6.34 0.70 10.99
C ASP A 128 -6.58 -0.64 11.69
N LEU A 129 -6.35 -1.75 10.98
CA LEU A 129 -6.39 -3.09 11.55
C LEU A 129 -5.09 -3.45 12.32
N ILE A 130 -4.07 -2.59 12.36
CA ILE A 130 -2.78 -2.93 12.98
C ILE A 130 -2.94 -3.37 14.44
N GLY A 131 -3.77 -2.67 15.20
CA GLY A 131 -4.05 -3.03 16.59
C GLY A 131 -4.82 -4.35 16.72
N THR A 132 -5.65 -4.69 15.73
CA THR A 132 -6.37 -5.97 15.66
C THR A 132 -5.40 -7.11 15.38
N HIS A 133 -4.55 -6.96 14.35
CA HIS A 133 -3.53 -7.93 13.96
C HIS A 133 -2.57 -8.21 15.12
N SER A 134 -2.06 -7.16 15.76
CA SER A 134 -1.13 -7.28 16.88
C SER A 134 -1.77 -7.87 18.15
N ARG A 135 -3.06 -7.64 18.42
CA ARG A 135 -3.73 -8.20 19.62
C ARG A 135 -4.18 -9.64 19.44
N LEU A 136 -4.74 -9.96 18.27
CA LEU A 136 -5.30 -11.27 18.01
C LEU A 136 -4.27 -12.27 17.47
N GLN A 137 -3.09 -11.79 17.07
CA GLN A 137 -2.00 -12.64 16.55
C GLN A 137 -2.49 -13.52 15.37
N SER A 138 -3.43 -12.98 14.58
CA SER A 138 -4.08 -13.67 13.46
C SER A 138 -3.48 -13.30 12.09
N ALA A 139 -2.37 -12.57 12.10
CA ALA A 139 -1.54 -12.25 10.94
C ALA A 139 -0.10 -12.70 11.22
N VAL A 140 0.75 -12.76 10.20
CA VAL A 140 2.17 -13.09 10.37
C VAL A 140 2.91 -11.87 10.92
N ASN A 141 3.61 -12.04 12.04
CA ASN A 141 4.58 -11.05 12.51
C ASN A 141 5.79 -11.05 11.57
N LEU A 142 5.89 -10.02 10.74
CA LEU A 142 6.91 -9.92 9.69
C LEU A 142 8.30 -9.69 10.25
N THR A 143 8.43 -9.04 11.42
CA THR A 143 9.74 -8.88 12.08
C THR A 143 10.37 -10.23 12.42
N ASP A 144 9.59 -11.09 13.09
CA ASP A 144 10.11 -12.38 13.53
C ASP A 144 10.16 -13.40 12.37
N TRP A 145 9.20 -13.32 11.45
CA TRP A 145 9.18 -14.19 10.26
C TRP A 145 10.38 -13.92 9.34
N MET A 146 10.68 -12.66 9.00
CA MET A 146 11.85 -12.32 8.17
C MET A 146 13.18 -12.69 8.84
N ALA A 147 13.25 -12.63 10.18
CA ALA A 147 14.45 -13.05 10.92
C ALA A 147 14.58 -14.59 11.05
N GLY A 148 13.46 -15.31 10.95
CA GLY A 148 13.36 -16.75 11.16
C GLY A 148 13.01 -17.51 9.87
N GLU A 149 11.79 -18.05 9.80
CA GLU A 149 11.33 -18.94 8.73
C GLU A 149 11.38 -18.29 7.33
N GLY A 150 11.06 -16.99 7.24
CA GLY A 150 11.05 -16.23 6.00
C GLY A 150 12.43 -15.74 5.55
N LYS A 151 13.51 -16.06 6.28
CA LYS A 151 14.84 -15.50 6.02
C LYS A 151 15.35 -15.79 4.61
N ASP A 152 15.14 -17.01 4.11
CA ASP A 152 15.62 -17.43 2.79
C ASP A 152 14.86 -16.75 1.63
N VAL A 153 13.69 -16.18 1.93
CA VAL A 153 12.83 -15.44 1.00
C VAL A 153 12.70 -13.96 1.37
N THR A 154 13.52 -13.47 2.31
CA THR A 154 13.61 -12.05 2.64
C THR A 154 14.68 -11.41 1.77
N LEU A 155 14.27 -10.47 0.93
CA LEU A 155 15.16 -9.78 0.00
C LEU A 155 16.27 -9.04 0.77
N PRO A 156 17.57 -9.34 0.55
CA PRO A 156 18.67 -8.74 1.31
C PRO A 156 18.81 -7.22 1.11
N THR A 157 18.26 -6.69 0.02
CA THR A 157 18.23 -5.26 -0.31
C THR A 157 16.95 -4.56 0.18
N LEU A 158 16.02 -5.26 0.82
CA LEU A 158 14.80 -4.66 1.37
C LEU A 158 15.13 -3.79 2.58
N ASP A 159 15.11 -2.47 2.39
CA ASP A 159 15.25 -1.52 3.49
C ASP A 159 13.90 -1.19 4.11
N VAL A 160 13.48 -2.00 5.08
CA VAL A 160 12.23 -1.79 5.82
C VAL A 160 12.20 -0.42 6.51
N ASN A 161 13.36 0.17 6.85
CA ASN A 161 13.41 1.47 7.51
C ASN A 161 13.18 2.64 6.55
N ASP A 162 13.30 2.43 5.25
CA ASP A 162 13.06 3.44 4.21
C ASP A 162 11.56 3.56 3.83
N PHE A 163 10.71 2.66 4.33
CA PHE A 163 9.26 2.76 4.10
C PHE A 163 8.67 3.97 4.85
N ILE A 164 8.06 4.86 4.08
CA ILE A 164 7.18 5.89 4.63
C ILE A 164 6.03 5.17 5.34
N GLY A 165 5.73 5.60 6.57
CA GLY A 165 4.62 5.06 7.37
C GLY A 165 4.84 3.68 7.97
N LYS A 166 6.08 3.16 8.05
CA LYS A 166 6.40 1.95 8.84
C LYS A 166 5.77 1.94 10.24
N SER A 167 5.68 3.10 10.89
CA SER A 167 5.08 3.23 12.22
C SER A 167 3.59 2.89 12.26
N PHE A 168 2.85 3.11 11.17
CA PHE A 168 1.42 2.80 11.06
C PHE A 168 1.17 1.29 10.95
N THR A 169 2.16 0.52 10.47
CA THR A 169 2.08 -0.93 10.34
C THR A 169 2.88 -1.68 11.42
N THR A 170 3.36 -0.94 12.43
CA THR A 170 4.08 -1.48 13.59
C THR A 170 3.13 -1.51 14.80
N GLY A 171 3.00 -2.68 15.42
CA GLY A 171 2.15 -2.87 16.59
C GLY A 171 2.73 -2.19 17.85
N PRO A 172 1.93 -2.05 18.92
CA PRO A 172 2.40 -1.52 20.21
C PRO A 172 3.53 -2.34 20.86
N ASP A 173 3.72 -3.58 20.41
CA ASP A 173 4.81 -4.49 20.76
C ASP A 173 6.13 -4.17 20.04
N GLY A 174 6.14 -3.17 19.16
CA GLY A 174 7.29 -2.77 18.35
C GLY A 174 7.57 -3.69 17.16
N LYS A 175 6.64 -4.60 16.82
CA LYS A 175 6.77 -5.56 15.72
C LYS A 175 6.03 -5.09 14.48
N LEU A 176 6.60 -5.37 13.31
CA LEU A 176 5.98 -5.09 12.02
C LEU A 176 4.97 -6.19 11.67
N TRP A 177 3.72 -5.83 11.44
CA TRP A 177 2.64 -6.79 11.10
C TRP A 177 2.13 -6.65 9.67
N GLN A 178 2.40 -5.52 9.01
CA GLN A 178 2.11 -5.30 7.60
C GLN A 178 3.31 -4.59 6.94
N LEU A 179 3.56 -4.85 5.66
CA LEU A 179 4.45 -4.02 4.86
C LEU A 179 3.65 -2.82 4.34
N PRO A 180 4.11 -1.57 4.52
CA PRO A 180 3.48 -0.44 3.87
C PRO A 180 3.54 -0.61 2.36
N ASP A 181 2.40 -0.58 1.70
CA ASP A 181 2.26 -0.84 0.27
C ASP A 181 1.77 0.42 -0.45
N GLN A 182 0.75 1.06 0.12
CA GLN A 182 0.19 2.32 -0.36
C GLN A 182 -0.07 3.28 0.81
N GLN A 183 -0.07 4.58 0.51
CA GLN A 183 -0.49 5.62 1.44
C GLN A 183 -1.44 6.62 0.81
N PHE A 184 -2.38 7.11 1.62
CA PHE A 184 -3.24 8.24 1.28
C PHE A 184 -2.78 9.48 2.06
N ALA A 185 -2.29 10.49 1.35
CA ALA A 185 -2.01 11.79 1.96
C ALA A 185 -3.32 12.58 2.10
N ASN A 186 -3.71 12.88 3.34
CA ASN A 186 -4.80 13.83 3.60
C ASN A 186 -4.30 15.25 3.33
N LEU A 187 -4.95 15.94 2.39
CA LEU A 187 -4.56 17.27 1.95
C LEU A 187 -5.64 18.30 2.29
N TYR A 188 -5.20 19.45 2.79
CA TYR A 188 -6.05 20.62 2.93
C TYR A 188 -6.02 21.44 1.63
N TRP A 189 -7.18 21.55 0.98
CA TRP A 189 -7.37 22.35 -0.22
C TRP A 189 -8.02 23.68 0.13
N PHE A 190 -7.49 24.78 -0.42
CA PHE A 190 -8.03 26.12 -0.17
C PHE A 190 -7.99 27.00 -1.41
N ARG A 191 -8.81 28.06 -1.38
CA ARG A 191 -8.90 29.06 -2.46
C ARG A 191 -7.80 30.10 -2.31
N TYR A 192 -6.63 29.80 -2.88
CA TYR A 192 -5.47 30.68 -2.86
C TYR A 192 -5.75 32.10 -3.37
N ASP A 193 -6.60 32.22 -4.38
CA ASP A 193 -7.03 33.50 -4.95
C ASP A 193 -7.86 34.33 -3.96
N TRP A 194 -8.69 33.71 -3.12
CA TRP A 194 -9.42 34.40 -2.05
C TRP A 194 -8.46 34.85 -0.94
N PHE A 195 -7.53 33.98 -0.55
CA PHE A 195 -6.59 34.24 0.54
C PHE A 195 -5.58 35.34 0.20
N LYS A 196 -5.43 35.68 -1.09
CA LYS A 196 -4.58 36.78 -1.55
C LYS A 196 -5.26 38.14 -1.59
N ARG A 197 -6.59 38.21 -1.46
CA ARG A 197 -7.33 39.47 -1.59
C ARG A 197 -7.06 40.40 -0.40
N PRO A 198 -6.52 41.63 -0.61
CA PRO A 198 -6.16 42.53 0.48
C PRO A 198 -7.33 42.87 1.41
N GLU A 199 -8.53 43.02 0.86
CA GLU A 199 -9.74 43.33 1.61
C GLU A 199 -10.17 42.17 2.52
N LEU A 200 -10.05 40.92 2.05
CA LEU A 200 -10.37 39.73 2.85
C LEU A 200 -9.34 39.52 3.95
N LYS A 201 -8.05 39.70 3.64
CA LYS A 201 -6.98 39.65 4.65
C LYS A 201 -7.19 40.66 5.76
N LYS A 202 -7.53 41.90 5.40
CA LYS A 202 -7.78 42.98 6.36
C LYS A 202 -9.00 42.67 7.23
N ALA A 203 -10.14 42.33 6.62
CA ALA A 203 -11.37 42.03 7.35
C ALA A 203 -11.23 40.82 8.29
N PHE A 204 -10.48 39.80 7.87
CA PHE A 204 -10.18 38.66 8.71
C PHE A 204 -9.32 39.05 9.92
N LYS A 205 -8.23 39.80 9.70
CA LYS A 205 -7.32 40.25 10.77
C LYS A 205 -8.01 41.16 11.78
N GLU A 206 -8.89 42.05 11.31
CA GLU A 206 -9.69 42.91 12.19
C GLU A 206 -10.65 42.11 13.08
N ARG A 207 -11.13 40.96 12.61
CA ARG A 207 -12.10 40.13 13.33
C ARG A 207 -11.45 39.15 14.29
N TYR A 208 -10.44 38.41 13.82
CA TYR A 208 -9.86 37.28 14.56
C TYR A 208 -8.49 37.61 15.17
N GLY A 209 -7.91 38.77 14.85
CA GLY A 209 -6.66 39.23 15.46
C GLY A 209 -5.37 38.63 14.89
N TYR A 210 -5.46 37.79 13.85
CA TYR A 210 -4.31 37.21 13.15
C TYR A 210 -4.50 37.20 11.62
N GLU A 211 -3.46 36.85 10.87
CA GLU A 211 -3.49 36.93 9.41
C GLU A 211 -4.22 35.75 8.77
N LEU A 212 -5.07 36.04 7.77
CA LEU A 212 -5.69 35.00 6.94
C LEU A 212 -4.60 34.23 6.19
N GLY A 213 -4.49 32.94 6.47
CA GLY A 213 -3.47 32.05 5.93
C GLY A 213 -3.88 30.58 6.07
N VAL A 214 -3.00 29.67 5.63
CA VAL A 214 -3.22 28.22 5.79
C VAL A 214 -3.40 27.93 7.29
N PRO A 215 -4.50 27.25 7.70
CA PRO A 215 -4.78 26.99 9.10
C PRO A 215 -3.66 26.17 9.73
N LEU A 216 -3.21 26.59 10.90
CA LEU A 216 -2.17 25.89 11.67
C LEU A 216 -2.76 24.90 12.69
N ASP A 217 -4.03 25.08 13.04
CA ASP A 217 -4.79 24.25 13.96
C ASP A 217 -6.30 24.31 13.61
N TRP A 218 -7.11 23.58 14.37
CA TRP A 218 -8.56 23.48 14.15
C TRP A 218 -9.33 24.73 14.52
N SER A 219 -8.86 25.51 15.49
CA SER A 219 -9.47 26.79 15.83
C SER A 219 -9.32 27.77 14.67
N ALA A 220 -8.13 27.82 14.06
CA ALA A 220 -7.89 28.63 12.87
C ALA A 220 -8.71 28.13 11.67
N TYR A 221 -8.88 26.82 11.53
CA TYR A 221 -9.77 26.25 10.51
C TYR A 221 -11.22 26.69 10.70
N GLU A 222 -11.74 26.63 11.94
CA GLU A 222 -13.10 27.02 12.29
C GLU A 222 -13.33 28.52 12.03
N ASP A 223 -12.42 29.38 12.47
CA ASP A 223 -12.48 30.82 12.22
C ASP A 223 -12.50 31.15 10.72
N ILE A 224 -11.67 30.49 9.92
CA ILE A 224 -11.65 30.64 8.45
C ILE A 224 -12.99 30.16 7.87
N ALA A 225 -13.51 29.03 8.33
CA ALA A 225 -14.77 28.47 7.87
C ALA A 225 -15.94 29.41 8.16
N GLU A 226 -15.99 29.96 9.38
CA GLU A 226 -16.96 30.97 9.81
C GLU A 226 -16.82 32.25 8.99
N PHE A 227 -15.59 32.77 8.83
CA PHE A 227 -15.32 33.99 8.10
C PHE A 227 -15.95 33.99 6.72
N PHE A 228 -15.67 32.95 5.93
CA PHE A 228 -16.21 32.87 4.57
C PHE A 228 -17.72 32.59 4.55
N THR A 229 -18.23 31.73 5.45
CA THR A 229 -19.64 31.31 5.47
C THR A 229 -20.58 32.38 6.00
N VAL A 230 -20.19 33.04 7.09
CA VAL A 230 -21.03 33.93 7.90
C VAL A 230 -20.73 35.40 7.61
N HIS A 231 -19.48 35.78 7.38
CA HIS A 231 -19.09 37.19 7.26
C HIS A 231 -18.90 37.65 5.82
N VAL A 232 -18.15 36.92 5.01
CA VAL A 232 -17.95 37.25 3.58
C VAL A 232 -19.22 36.98 2.79
N LYS A 233 -19.81 35.79 3.00
CA LYS A 233 -21.04 35.30 2.36
C LYS A 233 -21.01 35.17 0.85
N ASN A 234 -20.61 36.21 0.11
CA ASN A 234 -20.56 36.21 -1.35
C ASN A 234 -19.20 36.72 -1.82
N ILE A 235 -18.66 36.06 -2.84
CA ILE A 235 -17.48 36.51 -3.58
C ILE A 235 -17.85 36.55 -5.06
N ASP A 236 -17.58 37.67 -5.72
CA ASP A 236 -17.87 37.88 -7.15
C ASP A 236 -19.33 37.57 -7.54
N GLY A 237 -20.27 37.91 -6.65
CA GLY A 237 -21.71 37.67 -6.87
C GLY A 237 -22.21 36.26 -6.58
N VAL A 238 -21.34 35.35 -6.11
CA VAL A 238 -21.68 33.95 -5.82
C VAL A 238 -21.62 33.67 -4.33
N ARG A 239 -22.61 32.94 -3.80
CA ARG A 239 -22.61 32.44 -2.41
C ARG A 239 -21.43 31.50 -2.19
N VAL A 240 -20.64 31.77 -1.15
CA VAL A 240 -19.49 30.95 -0.76
C VAL A 240 -19.66 30.36 0.63
N TYR A 241 -18.92 29.28 0.87
CA TYR A 241 -18.84 28.57 2.14
C TYR A 241 -17.37 28.39 2.48
N GLY A 242 -17.02 28.58 3.75
CA GLY A 242 -15.65 28.46 4.24
C GLY A 242 -15.21 27.03 4.53
N HIS A 243 -16.14 26.09 4.43
CA HIS A 243 -15.89 24.66 4.49
C HIS A 243 -16.63 23.99 3.33
N MET A 244 -15.96 23.08 2.66
CA MET A 244 -16.57 22.16 1.72
C MET A 244 -16.10 20.76 2.11
N ASP A 245 -17.06 19.86 2.29
CA ASP A 245 -16.82 18.44 2.28
C ASP A 245 -17.61 17.80 1.13
N TYR A 246 -17.22 16.59 0.74
CA TYR A 246 -17.83 15.90 -0.39
C TYR A 246 -19.28 15.55 -0.03
N GLY A 247 -20.24 16.15 -0.72
CA GLY A 247 -21.66 16.02 -0.40
C GLY A 247 -22.33 14.70 -0.76
N LYS A 248 -21.60 13.75 -1.38
CA LYS A 248 -22.15 12.43 -1.70
C LYS A 248 -22.04 11.55 -0.47
N ARG A 249 -23.18 11.08 0.07
CA ARG A 249 -23.18 10.03 1.08
C ARG A 249 -22.50 8.79 0.51
N ALA A 250 -21.34 8.45 1.04
CA ALA A 250 -20.64 7.22 0.73
C ALA A 250 -19.91 6.73 2.01
N PRO A 251 -19.54 5.44 2.08
CA PRO A 251 -18.90 4.87 3.27
C PRO A 251 -17.65 5.62 3.74
N ASP A 252 -16.95 6.27 2.80
CA ASP A 252 -15.82 7.18 3.01
C ASP A 252 -16.12 8.36 3.95
N LEU A 253 -17.39 8.77 4.12
CA LEU A 253 -17.74 9.81 5.10
C LEU A 253 -17.55 9.35 6.55
N GLY A 254 -17.80 8.07 6.85
CA GLY A 254 -17.57 7.49 8.17
C GLY A 254 -16.07 7.44 8.48
N TRP A 255 -15.32 6.92 7.52
CA TRP A 255 -13.85 6.93 7.50
C TRP A 255 -13.29 8.35 7.71
N ARG A 256 -13.86 9.38 7.08
CA ARG A 256 -13.38 10.75 7.30
C ARG A 256 -13.61 11.27 8.70
N MET A 257 -14.72 10.93 9.35
CA MET A 257 -14.91 11.37 10.73
C MET A 257 -13.93 10.69 11.70
N THR A 258 -13.66 9.39 11.51
CA THR A 258 -12.79 8.62 12.42
C THR A 258 -11.30 8.78 12.10
N ASP A 259 -10.94 8.80 10.83
CA ASP A 259 -9.55 8.63 10.38
C ASP A 259 -8.92 9.92 9.87
N ALA A 260 -9.74 10.87 9.41
CA ALA A 260 -9.27 12.19 9.01
C ALA A 260 -9.54 13.20 10.14
N TRP A 261 -10.80 13.44 10.48
CA TRP A 261 -11.18 14.49 11.42
C TRP A 261 -10.74 14.14 12.84
N LEU A 262 -11.03 12.94 13.37
CA LEU A 262 -10.63 12.59 14.74
C LEU A 262 -9.10 12.55 14.92
N SER A 263 -8.39 11.96 13.95
CA SER A 263 -6.93 11.82 14.00
C SER A 263 -6.23 13.19 13.86
N MET A 264 -6.72 14.06 12.96
CA MET A 264 -6.19 15.40 12.80
C MET A 264 -6.64 16.35 13.91
N ALA A 265 -7.82 16.15 14.53
CA ALA A 265 -8.35 16.93 15.66
C ALA A 265 -7.57 16.75 16.97
N GLY A 266 -6.41 16.09 16.92
CA GLY A 266 -5.56 15.95 18.08
C GLY A 266 -6.15 15.04 19.14
N ALA A 267 -6.93 14.01 18.75
CA ALA A 267 -7.38 12.98 19.70
C ALA A 267 -6.21 12.22 20.36
N SER A 268 -4.99 12.36 19.83
CA SER A 268 -3.72 11.89 20.43
C SER A 268 -2.87 13.00 21.05
N SER A 269 -3.30 14.27 21.03
CA SER A 269 -2.65 15.35 21.78
C SER A 269 -2.81 15.08 23.27
N LYS A 270 -1.72 15.23 24.04
CA LYS A 270 -1.77 15.14 25.51
C LYS A 270 -2.41 16.39 26.17
N GLY A 271 -2.98 17.29 25.38
CA GLY A 271 -3.24 18.68 25.76
C GLY A 271 -2.24 19.57 25.04
#